data_AF-A0AAE7M3B9-F1
#
_entry.id   AF-A0AAE7M3B9-F1
#
_cell.length_a   1.000
_cell.length_b   1.000
_cell.length_c   1.000
_cell.angle_alpha   90.00
_cell.angle_beta   90.00
_cell.angle_gamma   90.00
#
_symmetry.space_group_name_H-M   'P 1'
#
loop_
_entity.id
_entity.type
_entity.pdbx_description
1 polymer ?
#
loop_
_entity_poly.entity_id
_entity_poly.type
_entity_poly.pdbx_seq_one_letter_code
_entity_poly.pdbx_strand_id
1 'polypeptide(L)'
;MLIALLDPQHVHHEPAHRWFQANASRGWATCPLTQNALLRILSNPRYPNSPGGPASVMSLLQGMLSHPGHLFWPDLLSWSADGELQAELLLHHGQITDT
;
A
#
# COMPACT_ATOMS: atom_id res chain seq x y z
N MET A 1 6.07 0.49 -2.47
CA MET A 1 5.70 0.62 -3.90
C MET A 1 4.90 1.89 -4.18
N LEU A 2 3.69 2.07 -3.62
CA LEU A 2 2.85 3.25 -3.90
C LEU A 2 3.51 4.61 -3.59
N ILE A 3 4.20 4.71 -2.45
CA ILE A 3 4.95 5.93 -2.10
C ILE A 3 5.96 6.28 -3.20
N ALA A 4 6.74 5.30 -3.67
CA ALA A 4 7.72 5.51 -4.74
C ALA A 4 7.06 5.87 -6.09
N LEU A 5 5.85 5.38 -6.38
CA LEU A 5 5.12 5.77 -7.59
C LEU A 5 4.64 7.23 -7.53
N LEU A 6 4.27 7.72 -6.34
CA LEU A 6 3.69 9.05 -6.13
C LEU A 6 4.71 10.13 -5.73
N ASP A 7 5.93 9.74 -5.32
CA ASP A 7 7.02 10.66 -5.01
C ASP A 7 8.13 10.56 -6.09
N PRO A 8 8.23 11.55 -6.99
CA PRO A 8 9.26 11.61 -8.04
C PRO A 8 10.70 11.62 -7.53
N GLN A 9 10.92 12.05 -6.29
CA GLN A 9 12.25 12.12 -5.67
C GLN A 9 12.56 10.89 -4.80
N HIS A 10 11.67 9.89 -4.74
CA HIS A 10 11.96 8.64 -4.06
C HIS A 10 13.09 7.89 -4.79
N VAL A 11 14.06 7.35 -4.04
CA VAL A 11 15.20 6.56 -4.58
C VAL A 11 14.79 5.35 -5.44
N HIS A 12 13.52 4.96 -5.38
CA HIS A 12 12.96 3.83 -6.10
C HIS A 12 11.86 4.24 -7.09
N HIS A 13 11.71 5.54 -7.37
CA HIS A 13 10.71 6.05 -8.30
C HIS A 13 10.81 5.35 -9.65
N GLU A 14 11.99 5.41 -10.27
CA GLU A 14 12.28 4.80 -11.56
C GLU A 14 12.07 3.27 -11.58
N PRO A 15 12.67 2.47 -10.65
CA PRO A 15 12.37 1.05 -10.55
C PRO A 15 10.88 0.73 -10.35
N ALA A 16 10.16 1.50 -9.53
CA ALA A 16 8.75 1.27 -9.24
C ALA A 16 7.90 1.50 -10.49
N HIS A 17 8.14 2.59 -11.23
CA HIS A 17 7.45 2.87 -12.48
C HIS A 17 7.71 1.82 -13.55
N ARG A 18 8.96 1.38 -13.72
CA ARG A 18 9.29 0.28 -14.66
C ARG A 18 8.56 -1.01 -14.30
N TRP A 19 8.55 -1.39 -13.02
CA TRP A 19 7.82 -2.57 -12.57
C TRP A 19 6.31 -2.41 -12.79
N PHE A 20 5.75 -1.25 -12.44
CA PHE A 20 4.32 -1.00 -12.54
C PHE A 20 3.86 -1.01 -13.99
N GLN A 21 4.60 -0.37 -14.90
CA GLN A 21 4.32 -0.40 -16.33
C GLN A 21 4.32 -1.84 -16.89
N ALA A 22 5.26 -2.68 -16.45
CA ALA A 22 5.37 -4.06 -16.93
C ALA A 22 4.34 -5.03 -16.34
N ASN A 23 3.78 -4.73 -15.15
CA ASN A 23 3.01 -5.71 -14.37
C ASN A 23 1.60 -5.27 -13.99
N ALA A 24 1.28 -3.98 -13.93
CA ALA A 24 0.00 -3.50 -13.36
C ALA A 24 -1.24 -3.98 -14.13
N SER A 25 -1.11 -4.28 -15.42
CA SER A 25 -2.18 -4.88 -16.23
C SER A 25 -2.51 -6.32 -15.84
N ARG A 26 -1.56 -7.04 -15.22
CA ARG A 26 -1.75 -8.41 -14.73
C ARG A 26 -2.45 -8.46 -13.37
N GLY A 27 -2.71 -7.31 -12.77
CA GLY A 27 -3.33 -7.18 -11.46
C GLY A 27 -2.36 -6.70 -10.39
N TRP A 28 -2.86 -5.86 -9.51
CA TRP A 28 -2.21 -5.45 -8.27
C TRP A 28 -3.28 -5.05 -7.26
N ALA A 29 -2.94 -5.06 -5.97
CA ALA A 29 -3.94 -4.83 -4.94
C ALA A 29 -3.46 -3.88 -3.83
N THR A 30 -4.43 -3.28 -3.16
CA THR A 30 -4.25 -2.57 -1.89
C THR A 30 -5.27 -3.05 -0.88
N CYS A 31 -4.94 -2.96 0.40
CA CYS A 31 -5.86 -3.18 1.51
C CYS A 31 -6.03 -1.89 2.34
N PRO A 32 -6.96 -1.85 3.33
CA PRO A 32 -7.11 -0.70 4.23
C PRO A 32 -5.78 -0.21 4.82
N LEU A 33 -4.95 -1.14 5.31
CA LEU A 33 -3.66 -0.82 5.92
C LEU A 33 -2.72 -0.11 4.94
N THR A 34 -2.64 -0.60 3.70
CA THR A 34 -1.78 -0.01 2.65
C THR A 34 -2.22 1.41 2.30
N GLN A 35 -3.53 1.64 2.15
CA GLN A 35 -4.09 2.96 1.82
C GLN A 35 -3.90 3.95 2.98
N ASN A 36 -4.14 3.52 4.22
CA ASN A 36 -3.94 4.35 5.41
C ASN A 36 -2.46 4.71 5.62
N ALA A 37 -1.55 3.76 5.42
CA ALA A 37 -0.11 4.02 5.52
C ALA A 37 0.36 5.04 4.47
N LEU A 38 -0.13 4.94 3.23
CA LEU A 38 0.17 5.92 2.18
C LEU A 38 -0.27 7.33 2.58
N LEU A 39 -1.53 7.47 3.02
CA LEU A 39 -2.08 8.74 3.47
C LEU A 39 -1.23 9.32 4.60
N ARG A 40 -0.97 8.54 5.66
CA ARG A 40 -0.20 8.96 6.82
C ARG A 40 1.22 9.41 6.49
N ILE A 41 1.90 8.71 5.59
CA ILE A 41 3.30 9.01 5.24
C ILE A 41 3.39 10.22 4.32
N LEU A 42 2.67 10.22 3.19
CA LEU A 42 2.79 11.29 2.21
C LEU A 42 2.17 12.60 2.72
N SER A 43 1.16 12.55 3.59
CA SER A 43 0.56 13.77 4.12
C SER A 43 1.33 14.38 5.29
N ASN A 44 2.43 13.75 5.73
CA ASN A 44 3.21 14.24 6.85
C ASN A 44 4.11 15.40 6.39
N PRO A 45 4.03 16.60 6.99
CA PRO A 45 4.90 17.72 6.63
C PRO A 45 6.40 17.45 6.81
N ARG A 46 6.77 16.44 7.62
CA ARG A 46 8.17 16.01 7.80
C ARG A 46 8.65 15.04 6.72
N TYR A 47 7.76 14.52 5.87
CA TYR A 47 8.17 13.74 4.71
C TYR A 47 8.76 14.69 3.65
N PRO A 48 10.03 14.53 3.24
CA PRO A 48 10.74 15.54 2.44
C PRO A 48 10.02 16.01 1.17
N ASN A 49 9.25 15.12 0.53
CA ASN A 49 8.57 15.39 -0.74
C ASN A 49 7.04 15.29 -0.58
N SER A 50 6.50 15.74 0.56
CA SER A 50 5.06 15.70 0.80
C SER A 50 4.32 16.51 -0.28
N PRO A 51 3.33 15.92 -0.99
CA PRO A 51 2.53 16.64 -1.99
C PRO A 51 1.43 17.52 -1.36
N GLY A 52 1.41 17.66 -0.02
CA GLY A 52 0.44 18.43 0.73
C GLY A 52 -0.29 17.61 1.79
N GLY A 53 -1.40 18.16 2.32
CA GLY A 53 -2.18 17.53 3.37
C GLY A 53 -2.97 16.29 2.91
N PRO A 54 -3.71 15.64 3.83
CA PRO A 54 -4.43 14.39 3.55
C PRO A 54 -5.38 14.46 2.35
N ALA A 55 -6.02 15.60 2.09
CA ALA A 55 -6.93 15.77 0.96
C ALA A 55 -6.20 15.69 -0.41
N SER A 56 -5.01 16.29 -0.51
CA SER A 56 -4.18 16.21 -1.73
C SER A 56 -3.72 14.78 -1.96
N VAL A 57 -3.24 14.10 -0.92
CA VAL A 57 -2.80 12.71 -1.01
C VAL A 57 -3.96 11.77 -1.34
N MET A 58 -5.15 12.01 -0.78
CA MET A 58 -6.36 11.23 -1.11
C MET A 58 -6.68 11.32 -2.60
N SER A 59 -6.56 12.51 -3.21
CA SER A 59 -6.79 12.68 -4.65
C SER A 59 -5.81 11.86 -5.50
N LEU A 60 -4.53 11.83 -5.10
CA LEU A 60 -3.52 11.00 -5.76
C LEU A 60 -3.79 9.50 -5.61
N LEU A 61 -4.18 9.08 -4.38
CA LEU A 61 -4.56 7.70 -4.11
C LEU A 61 -5.74 7.29 -5.01
N GLN A 62 -6.82 8.09 -5.09
CA GLN A 62 -7.96 7.79 -5.95
C GLN A 62 -7.55 7.63 -7.43
N GLY A 63 -6.60 8.43 -7.91
CA GLY A 63 -6.01 8.26 -9.24
C GLY A 63 -5.39 6.88 -9.43
N MET A 64 -4.60 6.42 -8.45
CA MET A 64 -4.00 5.07 -8.48
C MET A 64 -5.07 3.97 -8.43
N LEU A 65 -6.06 4.10 -7.55
CA LEU A 65 -7.14 3.11 -7.39
C LEU A 65 -8.03 3.00 -8.64
N SER A 66 -8.10 4.04 -9.47
CA SER A 66 -8.85 4.03 -10.73
C SER A 66 -8.23 3.16 -11.83
N HIS A 67 -7.00 2.66 -11.63
CA HIS A 67 -6.32 1.82 -12.61
C HIS A 67 -7.09 0.49 -12.81
N PRO A 68 -7.41 0.06 -14.05
CA PRO A 68 -8.26 -1.12 -14.29
C PRO A 68 -7.75 -2.44 -13.71
N GLY A 69 -6.42 -2.58 -13.55
CA GLY A 69 -5.79 -3.73 -12.90
C GLY A 69 -5.76 -3.68 -11.37
N HIS A 70 -6.31 -2.64 -10.74
CA HIS A 70 -6.36 -2.53 -9.28
C HIS A 70 -7.48 -3.37 -8.69
N LEU A 71 -7.18 -4.05 -7.59
CA LEU A 71 -8.16 -4.73 -6.74
C LEU A 71 -8.04 -4.23 -5.30
N PHE A 72 -9.19 -4.07 -4.64
CA PHE A 72 -9.23 -3.83 -3.21
C PHE A 72 -9.35 -5.15 -2.46
N TRP A 73 -8.43 -5.41 -1.53
CA TRP A 73 -8.49 -6.55 -0.62
C TRP A 73 -8.99 -6.07 0.74
N PRO A 74 -10.26 -6.33 1.07
CA PRO A 74 -10.80 -5.93 2.36
C PRO A 74 -10.16 -6.78 3.46
N ASP A 75 -9.98 -6.18 4.63
CA ASP A 75 -9.43 -6.86 5.80
C ASP A 75 -10.52 -7.71 6.48
N LEU A 76 -10.87 -8.82 5.82
CA LEU A 76 -11.92 -9.74 6.26
C LEU A 76 -11.37 -11.01 6.91
N LEU A 77 -10.04 -11.13 7.02
CA LEU A 77 -9.41 -12.30 7.61
C LEU A 77 -9.57 -12.23 9.13
N SER A 78 -10.28 -13.20 9.67
CA SER A 78 -10.38 -13.42 11.11
C SER A 78 -9.50 -14.61 11.48
N TRP A 79 -8.88 -14.55 12.65
CA TRP A 79 -8.14 -15.68 13.23
C TRP A 79 -8.99 -16.95 13.38
N SER A 80 -10.32 -16.82 13.39
CA SER A 80 -11.26 -17.94 13.43
C SER A 80 -11.66 -18.49 12.06
N ALA A 81 -11.10 -17.99 10.95
CA ALA A 81 -11.46 -18.43 9.61
C ALA A 81 -10.80 -19.78 9.26
N ASP A 82 -11.59 -20.85 9.37
CA ASP A 82 -11.55 -22.14 8.65
C ASP A 82 -10.16 -22.71 8.26
N GLY A 83 -9.19 -22.66 9.17
CA GLY A 83 -7.94 -23.42 9.05
C GLY A 83 -6.91 -22.90 8.03
N GLU A 84 -7.11 -21.70 7.48
CA GLU A 84 -6.10 -21.07 6.61
C GLU A 84 -4.89 -20.53 7.40
N LEU A 85 -5.09 -20.23 8.68
CA LEU A 85 -4.06 -19.77 9.61
C LEU A 85 -3.54 -20.93 10.47
N GLN A 86 -2.33 -21.37 10.17
CA GLN A 86 -1.58 -22.34 11.00
C GLN A 86 -0.89 -21.59 12.15
N ALA A 87 -1.63 -21.37 13.24
CA ALA A 87 -1.15 -20.64 14.40
C ALA A 87 0.14 -21.24 14.99
N GLU A 88 0.38 -22.55 14.79
CA GLU A 88 1.58 -23.26 15.21
C GLU A 88 2.86 -22.76 14.51
N LEU A 89 2.72 -22.08 13.36
CA LEU A 89 3.84 -21.47 12.63
C LEU A 89 4.20 -20.06 13.15
N LEU A 90 3.40 -19.49 14.05
CA LEU A 90 3.69 -18.21 14.71
C LEU A 90 4.51 -18.47 15.98
N LEU A 91 5.83 -18.41 15.83
CA LEU A 91 6.81 -18.74 16.86
C LEU A 91 7.09 -17.56 17.81
N HIS A 92 6.91 -16.31 17.36
CA HIS A 92 7.14 -15.13 18.21
C HIS A 92 6.34 -13.89 17.78
N HIS A 93 6.11 -12.99 18.74
CA HIS A 93 5.35 -11.75 18.57
C HIS A 93 5.76 -10.89 17.36
N GLY A 94 7.05 -10.84 17.00
CA GLY A 94 7.53 -10.09 15.83
C GLY A 94 7.10 -10.64 14.46
N GLN A 95 6.40 -11.78 14.41
CA GLN A 95 5.79 -12.31 13.18
C GLN A 95 4.33 -11.84 13.00
N ILE A 96 3.80 -11.08 13.97
CA ILE A 96 2.49 -10.45 13.92
C ILE A 96 2.71 -8.97 13.67
N THR A 97 1.99 -8.38 12.72
CA THR A 97 2.16 -6.97 12.33
C THR A 97 0.81 -6.30 12.11
N ASP A 98 0.55 -5.27 12.91
CA ASP A 98 -0.71 -4.51 12.93
C ASP A 98 -0.46 -2.99 12.79
N THR A 99 0.80 -2.59 12.52
CA THR A 99 1.32 -1.22 12.71
C THR A 99 1.71 -0.51 11.41
#